data_AF-A0A1B1YTB2-F1
#
_entry.id   AF-A0A1B1YTB2-F1
#
_cell.length_a   1.000
_cell.length_b   1.000
_cell.length_c   1.000
_cell.angle_alpha   90.00
_cell.angle_beta   90.00
_cell.angle_gamma   90.00
#
_symmetry.space_group_name_H-M   'P 1'
#
loop_
_entity.id
_entity.type
_entity.pdbx_description
1 polymer ?
#
loop_
_entity_poly.entity_id
_entity_poly.type
_entity_poly.pdbx_seq_one_letter_code
_entity_poly.pdbx_strand_id
1 'polypeptide(L)' 'MHEFYFGHGLWLLVWIALILPPFWKIFAKAGFSPWLSLLVLIPLANLIVLYVVAFSRWPALPEQAGR' A
#
# COMPACT_ATOMS: atom_id res chain seq x y z
N MET A 1 9.11 -13.52 29.27
CA MET A 1 8.08 -12.51 28.94
C MET A 1 8.66 -11.21 28.36
N HIS A 2 9.85 -10.72 28.76
CA HIS A 2 10.50 -9.54 28.15
C HIS A 2 11.08 -9.79 26.73
N GLU A 3 11.54 -11.00 26.44
CA GLU A 3 12.03 -11.44 25.11
C GLU A 3 11.00 -11.24 23.98
N PHE A 4 9.71 -11.39 24.30
CA PHE A 4 8.62 -11.24 23.33
C PHE A 4 8.56 -9.78 22.81
N TYR A 5 8.62 -8.78 23.69
CA TYR A 5 8.41 -7.37 23.29
C TYR A 5 9.55 -6.76 22.49
N PHE A 6 10.81 -7.11 22.81
CA PHE A 6 11.98 -6.54 22.14
C PHE A 6 12.13 -7.04 20.69
N GLY A 7 11.79 -8.32 20.44
CA GLY A 7 11.75 -8.89 19.09
C GLY A 7 10.56 -8.41 18.26
N HIS A 8 9.38 -8.29 18.87
CA HIS A 8 8.16 -7.93 18.13
C HIS A 8 8.17 -6.50 17.57
N GLY A 9 8.71 -5.52 18.30
CA GLY A 9 8.81 -4.14 17.79
C GLY A 9 9.72 -4.04 16.56
N LEU A 10 10.90 -4.67 16.63
CA LEU A 10 11.84 -4.71 15.51
C LEU A 10 11.24 -5.45 14.30
N TRP A 11 10.56 -6.57 14.54
CA TRP A 11 9.88 -7.33 13.50
C TRP A 11 8.80 -6.52 12.78
N LEU A 12 7.99 -5.76 13.51
CA LEU A 12 6.98 -4.87 12.93
C LEU A 12 7.60 -3.79 12.04
N LEU A 13 8.71 -3.17 12.47
CA LEU A 13 9.41 -2.15 11.68
C LEU A 13 9.98 -2.72 10.38
N VAL A 14 10.55 -3.93 10.42
CA VAL A 14 11.04 -4.62 9.22
C VAL A 14 9.89 -4.86 8.23
N TRP A 15 8.74 -5.34 8.70
CA TRP A 15 7.56 -5.55 7.85
C TRP A 15 7.05 -4.25 7.24
N ILE A 16 6.96 -3.17 8.01
CA ILE A 16 6.55 -1.85 7.50
C ILE A 16 7.52 -1.39 6.41
N ALA A 17 8.83 -1.51 6.63
CA ALA A 17 9.84 -1.13 5.66
C ALA A 17 9.82 -1.97 4.38
N LEU A 18 9.36 -3.23 4.43
CA LEU A 18 9.19 -4.09 3.27
C LEU A 18 7.89 -3.81 2.49
N ILE A 19 6.79 -3.53 3.20
CA ILE A 19 5.46 -3.36 2.60
C ILE A 19 5.25 -1.93 2.09
N LEU A 20 5.74 -0.91 2.81
CA LEU A 20 5.44 0.48 2.47
C LEU A 20 6.01 0.92 1.10
N PRO A 21 7.26 0.59 0.73
CA PRO A 21 7.82 0.99 -0.57
C PRO A 21 7.07 0.47 -1.80
N PRO A 22 6.67 -0.81 -1.92
CA PRO A 22 5.91 -1.28 -3.07
C PRO A 22 4.53 -0.63 -3.14
N PHE A 23 3.82 -0.46 -2.02
CA PHE A 23 2.54 0.24 -2.00
C PHE A 23 2.67 1.70 -2.44
N TRP A 24 3.69 2.41 -1.96
CA TRP A 24 4.01 3.78 -2.39
C TRP A 24 4.18 3.87 -3.91
N LYS A 25 4.91 2.93 -4.51
CA LYS A 25 5.09 2.84 -5.96
C LYS A 25 3.79 2.52 -6.70
N ILE A 26 2.94 1.64 -6.17
CA ILE A 26 1.64 1.30 -6.75
C ILE A 26 0.73 2.53 -6.79
N PHE A 27 0.57 3.23 -5.66
CA PHE A 27 -0.27 4.43 -5.61
C PHE A 27 0.23 5.51 -6.56
N ALA A 28 1.54 5.74 -6.62
CA ALA A 28 2.14 6.69 -7.57
C ALA A 28 1.81 6.33 -9.03
N LYS A 29 1.87 5.04 -9.40
CA LYS A 29 1.54 4.57 -10.75
C LYS A 29 0.05 4.60 -11.06
N ALA A 30 -0.79 4.36 -10.06
CA ALA A 30 -2.24 4.41 -10.17
C ALA A 30 -2.78 5.85 -10.17
N GLY A 31 -1.92 6.88 -10.17
CA GLY A 31 -2.33 8.30 -10.19
C GLY A 31 -2.82 8.82 -8.84
N PHE A 32 -2.63 8.07 -7.77
CA PHE A 32 -2.96 8.45 -6.42
C PHE A 32 -1.79 9.11 -5.70
N SER A 33 -2.12 9.87 -4.65
CA SER A 33 -1.11 10.39 -3.72
C SER A 33 -0.35 9.22 -3.07
N PRO A 34 0.99 9.14 -3.19
CA PRO A 34 1.76 8.04 -2.63
C PRO A 34 1.68 7.94 -1.10
N TRP A 35 1.33 9.04 -0.42
CA TRP A 35 1.06 9.11 1.01
C TRP A 35 -0.11 8.21 1.45
N LEU A 36 -1.01 7.82 0.54
CA LEU A 36 -2.06 6.83 0.83
C LEU A 36 -1.49 5.47 1.24
N SER A 37 -0.24 5.17 0.89
CA SER A 37 0.45 3.95 1.37
C SER A 37 0.56 3.87 2.89
N LEU A 38 0.58 4.99 3.60
CA LEU A 38 0.60 4.98 5.07
C LEU A 38 -0.70 4.46 5.67
N LEU A 39 -1.83 4.66 4.99
CA LEU A 39 -3.13 4.19 5.45
C LEU A 39 -3.26 2.65 5.40
N VAL A 40 -2.42 1.98 4.61
CA VAL A 40 -2.33 0.50 4.55
C VAL A 40 -1.94 -0.09 5.91
N LEU A 41 -1.25 0.69 6.75
CA LEU A 41 -0.86 0.27 8.11
C LEU A 41 -2.04 0.23 9.10
N ILE A 42 -3.16 0.89 8.78
CA ILE A 42 -4.34 0.96 9.62
C ILE A 42 -5.38 -0.03 9.04
N PRO A 43 -5.80 -1.09 9.76
CA PRO A 43 -6.65 -2.14 9.20
C PRO A 43 -7.93 -1.65 8.51
N LEU A 44 -8.64 -0.71 9.14
CA LEU A 44 -9.88 -0.15 8.56
C LEU A 44 -9.62 0.77 7.37
N ALA A 45 -8.59 1.62 7.44
CA ALA A 45 -8.26 2.51 6.33
C ALA A 45 -7.72 1.71 5.14
N ASN A 46 -6.98 0.63 5.38
CA ASN A 46 -6.52 -0.30 4.36
C ASN A 46 -7.69 -0.88 3.55
N LEU A 47 -8.78 -1.27 4.20
CA LEU A 47 -9.99 -1.73 3.50
C LEU A 47 -10.55 -0.64 2.59
N ILE A 48 -10.73 0.58 3.12
CA ILE A 48 -11.25 1.71 2.32
C ILE A 48 -10.35 1.97 1.12
N VAL A 49 -9.03 2.04 1.33
CA VAL A 49 -8.04 2.28 0.28
C VAL A 49 -8.06 1.18 -0.78
N LEU A 50 -8.17 -0.09 -0.37
CA LEU A 50 -8.32 -1.23 -1.27
C LEU A 50 -9.55 -1.07 -2.18
N TYR A 51 -10.71 -0.73 -1.63
CA TYR A 51 -11.92 -0.49 -2.41
C TYR A 51 -11.74 0.70 -3.36
N VAL A 52 -11.23 1.83 -2.89
CA VAL A 52 -11.00 3.03 -3.72
C VAL A 52 -10.08 2.68 -4.90
N VAL A 53 -8.96 2.01 -4.65
CA VAL A 53 -8.01 1.60 -5.71
C VAL A 53 -8.67 0.61 -6.68
N ALA A 54 -9.36 -0.41 -6.17
CA ALA A 54 -9.96 -1.45 -7.00
C ALA A 54 -11.02 -0.92 -7.98
N PHE A 55 -11.81 0.07 -7.55
CA PHE A 55 -12.87 0.65 -8.38
C PHE A 55 -12.47 1.94 -9.09
N SER A 56 -11.28 2.47 -8.83
CA SER A 56 -10.76 3.64 -9.54
C SER A 56 -10.26 3.30 -10.94
N ARG A 57 -10.26 4.31 -11.81
CA ARG A 57 -9.66 4.21 -13.14
C ARG A 57 -8.15 4.41 -13.02
N TRP A 58 -7.37 3.37 -13.30
CA TRP A 58 -5.91 3.44 -13.28
C TRP A 58 -5.40 4.13 -14.55
N PRO A 59 -4.55 5.17 -14.47
CA PRO A 59 -4.14 5.97 -15.61
C PRO A 59 -3.09 5.35 -16.57
N ALA A 60 -2.94 4.03 -16.67
CA ALA A 60 -2.06 3.45 -17.68
C ALA A 60 -2.45 2.04 -18.12
N LEU A 61 -3.52 1.95 -18.91
CA LEU A 61 -3.48 1.18 -20.14
C LEU A 61 -3.92 2.15 -21.23
N PRO A 62 -3.08 2.47 -22.22
CA PRO A 62 -3.61 2.89 -23.51
C PRO A 62 -4.55 1.76 -23.92
N GLU A 63 -5.81 2.08 -24.14
CA GLU A 63 -6.70 1.23 -24.90
C GLU A 63 -5.90 0.74 -26.10
N GLN A 64 -5.82 -0.58 -26.30
CA GLN A 64 -5.29 -1.12 -27.55
C GLN A 64 -6.29 -0.74 -28.66
N ALA A 65 -6.29 0.54 -29.03
CA ALA A 65 -6.97 1.10 -30.18
C ALA A 65 -6.15 0.67 -31.39
N GLY A 66 -6.41 -0.55 -31.85
CA GLY A 66 -5.68 -1.13 -32.96
C GLY A 66 -5.87 -2.64 -33.09
N ARG A 67 -7.12 -3.10 -33.16
CA ARG A 67 -7.51 -4.29 -33.94
C ARG A 67 -8.91 -4.07 -34.51
#